data_AF-A0A848XGF7-F1
#
_entry.id   AF-A0A848XGF7-F1
#
_cell.length_a   1.000
_cell.length_b   1.000
_cell.length_c   1.000
_cell.angle_alpha   90.00
_cell.angle_beta   90.00
_cell.angle_gamma   90.00
#
_symmetry.space_group_name_H-M   'P 1'
#
loop_
_entity.id
_entity.type
_entity.pdbx_description
1 polymer ?
#
loop_
_entity_poly.entity_id
_entity_poly.type
_entity_poly.pdbx_seq_one_letter_code
_entity_poly.pdbx_strand_id
1 'polypeptide(L)' 'MSDALAPASQGQLVARVEAGSVRLIEESAFAGYYEPIRARPCGGNAFTWTAALGIEFLVKAKETA' A
#
# COMPACT_ATOMS: atom_id res chain seq x y z
N MET A 1 -3.59 8.35 -0.96
CA MET A 1 -2.49 9.18 -0.42
C MET A 1 -1.35 9.32 -1.44
N SER A 2 -0.95 8.24 -2.12
CA SER A 2 0.00 8.28 -3.25
C SER A 2 -0.44 9.19 -4.41
N ASP A 3 -1.75 9.25 -4.67
CA ASP A 3 -2.34 10.08 -5.73
C ASP A 3 -2.06 11.59 -5.55
N ALA A 4 -1.99 12.07 -4.29
CA ALA A 4 -1.60 13.45 -3.99
C ALA A 4 -0.10 13.73 -4.17
N LEU A 5 0.73 12.68 -4.26
CA LEU A 5 2.18 12.74 -4.50
C LEU A 5 2.52 12.57 -5.99
N ALA A 6 1.53 12.49 -6.88
CA ALA A 6 1.71 12.32 -8.32
C ALA A 6 2.34 13.49 -9.12
N PRO A 7 2.57 14.73 -8.61
CA PRO A 7 3.34 15.71 -9.37
C PRO A 7 4.72 15.15 -9.77
N ALA A 8 5.11 15.38 -11.03
CA ALA A 8 6.18 14.69 -11.76
C ALA A 8 7.58 14.63 -11.10
N SER A 9 7.83 15.38 -10.01
CA SER A 9 9.08 15.36 -9.26
C SER A 9 9.17 14.27 -8.18
N GLN A 10 8.06 13.60 -7.83
CA GLN A 10 8.02 12.65 -6.71
C GLN A 10 7.72 11.20 -7.11
N GLY A 11 7.84 10.84 -8.40
CA GLY A 11 7.54 9.50 -8.89
C GLY A 11 8.28 8.37 -8.14
N GLN A 12 9.54 8.60 -7.72
CA GLN A 12 10.28 7.62 -6.91
C GLN A 12 9.69 7.44 -5.49
N LEU A 13 9.17 8.51 -4.90
CA LEU A 13 8.53 8.45 -3.58
C LEU A 13 7.18 7.73 -3.68
N VAL A 14 6.40 8.02 -4.72
CA VAL A 14 5.13 7.33 -5.03
C VAL A 14 5.38 5.83 -5.16
N ALA A 15 6.31 5.43 -6.03
CA ALA A 15 6.64 4.03 -6.25
C ALA A 15 7.10 3.33 -4.95
N ARG A 16 7.89 4.01 -4.11
CA ARG A 16 8.33 3.46 -2.82
C ARG A 16 7.17 3.25 -1.85
N VAL A 17 6.23 4.18 -1.78
CA VAL A 17 5.05 4.09 -0.90
C VAL A 17 4.13 2.96 -1.36
N GLU A 18 3.89 2.83 -2.66
CA GLU A 18 3.05 1.76 -3.22
C GLU A 18 3.69 0.39 -2.99
N ALA A 19 4.98 0.22 -3.31
CA ALA A 19 5.70 -1.03 -3.06
C ALA A 19 5.75 -1.40 -1.57
N GLY A 20 5.98 -0.41 -0.70
CA GLY A 20 5.95 -0.63 0.76
C GLY A 20 4.58 -1.05 1.25
N SER A 21 3.51 -0.49 0.69
CA SER A 21 2.13 -0.81 1.06
C SER A 21 1.73 -2.22 0.63
N VAL A 22 2.11 -2.65 -0.57
CA VAL A 22 1.90 -4.04 -1.03
C VAL A 22 2.60 -5.02 -0.10
N ARG A 23 3.88 -4.77 0.21
CA ARG A 23 4.65 -5.63 1.11
C ARG A 23 4.02 -5.75 2.51
N LEU A 24 3.50 -4.65 3.06
CA LEU A 24 2.81 -4.67 4.36
C LEU A 24 1.53 -5.50 4.32
N ILE A 25 0.76 -5.39 3.23
CA ILE A 25 -0.46 -6.19 3.03
C ILE A 25 -0.12 -7.68 2.93
N GLU A 26 0.95 -8.04 2.21
CA GLU A 26 1.43 -9.43 2.09
C GLU A 26 1.89 -10.00 3.43
N GLU A 27 2.68 -9.24 4.20
CA GLU A 27 3.27 -9.71 5.46
C GLU A 27 2.27 -9.71 6.64
N SER A 28 1.25 -8.85 6.61
CA SER A 28 0.45 -8.52 7.79
C SER A 28 -1.07 -8.52 7.56
N ALA A 29 -1.55 -9.09 6.45
CA ALA A 29 -2.96 -9.14 6.07
C ALA A 29 -3.59 -7.75 5.88
N PHE A 30 -4.90 -7.69 5.61
CA PHE A 30 -5.61 -6.43 5.36
C PHE A 30 -5.94 -5.67 6.64
N ALA A 31 -4.92 -5.20 7.35
CA ALA A 31 -5.07 -4.52 8.62
C ALA A 31 -5.57 -3.07 8.46
N GLY A 32 -6.18 -2.53 9.51
CA GLY A 32 -6.62 -1.12 9.53
C GLY A 32 -5.46 -0.14 9.54
N TYR A 33 -4.33 -0.50 10.17
CA TYR A 33 -3.07 0.23 10.09
C TYR A 33 -1.91 -0.69 10.49
N TYR A 34 -0.67 -0.31 10.16
CA TYR A 34 0.53 -1.08 10.48
C TYR A 34 1.44 -0.29 11.41
N GLU A 35 2.05 -1.00 12.35
CA GLU A 35 3.08 -0.42 13.23
C GLU A 35 4.34 -0.07 12.41
N PRO A 36 4.88 1.16 12.52
CA PRO A 36 5.86 1.68 11.56
C PRO A 36 7.26 1.05 11.65
N ILE A 37 7.61 0.39 12.76
CA ILE A 37 8.95 -0.18 12.97
C ILE A 37 8.97 -1.68 12.64
N ARG A 38 7.97 -2.43 13.09
CA ARG A 38 7.89 -3.90 12.98
C ARG A 38 6.77 -4.38 12.07
N ALA A 39 6.09 -3.48 11.36
CA ALA A 39 5.02 -3.80 10.41
C ALA A 39 3.79 -4.52 11.03
N ARG A 40 3.66 -4.59 12.35
CA ARG A 40 2.61 -5.40 12.98
C ARG A 40 1.20 -4.92 12.58
N PRO A 41 0.28 -5.84 12.20
CA PRO A 41 -1.09 -5.45 11.92
C PRO A 41 -1.78 -4.96 13.18
N CYS A 42 -2.44 -3.81 13.06
CA CYS A 42 -3.14 -3.18 14.17
C CYS A 42 -4.56 -2.77 13.71
N GLY A 43 -5.50 -2.74 14.65
CA GLY A 43 -6.89 -2.37 14.39
C GLY A 43 -7.81 -3.50 13.92
N GLY A 44 -7.29 -4.70 13.65
CA GLY A 44 -8.03 -5.88 13.14
C GLY A 44 -7.54 -6.31 11.76
N ASN A 45 -7.96 -7.47 11.26
CA ASN A 45 -7.24 -8.20 10.20
C ASN A 45 -7.97 -8.22 8.83
N ALA A 46 -9.13 -7.55 8.72
CA ALA A 46 -10.00 -7.62 7.54
C ALA A 46 -10.70 -6.28 7.27
N PHE A 47 -9.94 -5.23 6.97
CA PHE A 47 -10.46 -3.92 6.60
C PHE A 47 -10.66 -3.83 5.09
N THR A 48 -11.92 -3.61 4.68
CA THR A 48 -12.33 -3.57 3.27
C THR A 48 -11.57 -2.53 2.44
N TRP A 49 -11.24 -1.38 3.03
CA TRP A 49 -10.50 -0.32 2.33
C TRP A 49 -9.03 -0.69 2.08
N THR A 50 -8.39 -1.44 2.99
CA THR A 50 -7.04 -1.98 2.80
C THR A 50 -7.01 -3.04 1.70
N ALA A 51 -8.06 -3.86 1.60
CA ALA A 51 -8.21 -4.82 0.50
C ALA A 51 -8.41 -4.12 -0.86
N ALA A 52 -9.24 -3.07 -0.91
CA ALA A 52 -9.45 -2.28 -2.11
C ALA A 52 -8.16 -1.61 -2.60
N LEU A 53 -7.35 -1.06 -1.69
CA LEU A 53 -6.04 -0.49 -2.01
C LEU A 53 -5.06 -1.55 -2.54
N GLY A 54 -5.06 -2.75 -1.94
CA GLY A 54 -4.26 -3.87 -2.45
C GLY A 54 -4.61 -4.24 -3.90
N ILE A 55 -5.91 -4.28 -4.23
CA ILE A 55 -6.36 -4.54 -5.60
C ILE A 55 -5.91 -3.43 -6.55
N GLU A 56 -6.04 -2.15 -6.17
CA GLU A 56 -5.61 -1.01 -6.98
C GLU A 56 -4.12 -1.11 -7.33
N PHE A 57 -3.26 -1.40 -6.34
CA PHE A 57 -1.82 -1.51 -6.58
C PHE A 57 -1.45 -2.67 -7.49
N LEU A 58 -2.12 -3.82 -7.37
CA LEU A 58 -1.90 -4.97 -8.24
C LEU A 58 -2.34 -4.69 -9.69
N VAL A 59 -3.45 -3.98 -9.88
CA VAL A 59 -3.92 -3.56 -11.21
C VAL A 59 -2.91 -2.59 -11.85
N LYS A 60 -2.46 -1.57 -11.12
CA LYS A 60 -1.43 -0.63 -11.59
C LYS A 60 -0.11 -1.30 -11.93
N ALA A 61 0.35 -2.24 -11.11
CA ALA A 61 1.58 -3.00 -11.36
C ALA A 61 1.47 -3.83 -12.65
N LYS A 62 0.30 -4.42 -12.91
CA LYS A 62 0.04 -5.19 -14.14
C LYS A 62 -0.01 -4.31 -15.39
N GLU A 63 -0.52 -3.08 -15.30
CA GLU A 63 -0.58 -2.14 -16.43
C GLU A 63 0.78 -1.54 -16.82
N THR A 64 1.74 -1.54 -15.88
CA THR A 64 3.09 -0.99 -16.09
C THR A 64 4.10 -2.03 -16.60
N ALA A 65 3.74 -3.32 -16.57
CA ALA A 65 4.56 -4.47 -16.99
C ALA A 65 4.35 -4.83 -18.46
#